data_AF-A0A8B0R8P1-F1
#
_entry.id   AF-A0A8B0R8P1-F1
#
_cell.length_a   1.000
_cell.length_b   1.000
_cell.length_c   1.000
_cell.angle_alpha   90.00
_cell.angle_beta   90.00
_cell.angle_gamma   90.00
#
_symmetry.space_group_name_H-M   'P 1'
#
loop_
_entity.id
_entity.type
_entity.pdbx_description
1 polymer ?
#
loop_
_entity_poly.entity_id
_entity_poly.type
_entity_poly.pdbx_seq_one_letter_code
_entity_poly.pdbx_strand_id
1 'polypeptide(L)'
;MARKSWIQREKKRQKLEQKYHLIRRSSKNEISKVAAVSDKWEIHGKLQSPPRNNAPTRLHRHCFSTGSARVSILWVIRAHTS
;
A
#
# COMPACT_ATOMS: atom_id res chain seq x y z
N MET A 1 21.68 0.12 5.57
CA MET A 1 20.67 1.20 5.59
C MET A 1 20.07 1.37 4.20
N ALA A 2 18.81 1.80 4.09
CA ALA A 2 18.18 2.02 2.79
C ALA A 2 18.63 3.34 2.15
N ARG A 3 18.68 3.40 0.81
CA ARG A 3 18.92 4.65 0.09
C ARG A 3 17.77 5.63 0.36
N LYS A 4 18.08 6.92 0.51
CA LYS A 4 17.06 7.98 0.75
C LYS A 4 15.92 7.96 -0.27
N SER A 5 16.23 7.68 -1.54
CA SER A 5 15.25 7.58 -2.62
C SER A 5 14.23 6.44 -2.44
N TRP A 6 14.58 5.35 -1.75
CA TRP A 6 13.64 4.27 -1.43
C TRP A 6 12.65 4.68 -0.34
N ILE A 7 13.14 5.35 0.70
CA ILE A 7 12.29 5.87 1.79
C ILE A 7 11.31 6.90 1.23
N GLN A 8 11.77 7.80 0.36
CA GLN A 8 10.90 8.78 -0.30
C GLN A 8 9.86 8.12 -1.22
N ARG A 9 10.22 7.06 -1.95
CA ARG A 9 9.27 6.29 -2.76
C ARG A 9 8.16 5.69 -1.89
N GLU A 10 8.50 5.14 -0.74
CA GLU A 10 7.51 4.57 0.18
C GLU A 10 6.58 5.64 0.76
N LYS A 11 7.14 6.78 1.18
CA LYS A 11 6.33 7.96 1.60
C LYS A 11 5.36 8.42 0.51
N LYS A 12 5.78 8.41 -0.76
CA LYS A 12 4.90 8.75 -1.90
C LYS A 12 3.76 7.75 -2.04
N ARG A 13 4.02 6.44 -1.87
CA ARG A 13 2.97 5.41 -1.92
C ARG A 13 1.96 5.57 -0.78
N GLN A 14 2.42 5.85 0.44
CA GLN A 14 1.55 6.09 1.59
C GLN A 14 0.59 7.28 1.34
N LYS A 15 1.11 8.39 0.80
CA LYS A 15 0.27 9.54 0.44
C LYS A 15 -0.78 9.21 -0.63
N LEU A 16 -0.41 8.40 -1.63
CA LEU A 16 -1.35 7.98 -2.67
C LEU A 16 -2.41 7.01 -2.13
N GLU A 17 -2.02 6.09 -1.26
CA GLU A 17 -2.95 5.16 -0.62
C GLU A 17 -4.00 5.95 0.19
N GLN A 18 -3.59 6.89 1.03
CA GLN A 18 -4.49 7.77 1.78
C GLN A 18 -5.44 8.56 0.87
N LYS A 19 -4.93 9.12 -0.23
CA LYS A 19 -5.73 9.89 -1.19
C LYS A 19 -6.84 9.07 -1.85
N TYR A 20 -6.57 7.80 -2.18
CA TYR A 20 -7.52 6.93 -2.91
C TYR A 20 -8.20 5.87 -2.04
N HIS A 21 -7.98 5.89 -0.71
CA HIS A 21 -8.46 4.87 0.21
C HIS A 21 -9.98 4.66 0.13
N LEU A 22 -10.75 5.76 0.17
CA LEU A 22 -12.22 5.71 0.15
C LEU A 22 -12.76 5.14 -1.16
N ILE A 23 -12.23 5.61 -2.30
CA ILE A 23 -12.65 5.17 -3.64
C ILE A 23 -12.39 3.66 -3.81
N ARG A 24 -11.21 3.18 -3.37
CA ARG A 24 -10.90 1.74 -3.45
C ARG A 24 -11.82 0.91 -2.55
N ARG A 25 -12.19 1.43 -1.38
CA ARG A 25 -13.10 0.74 -0.45
C ARG A 25 -14.51 0.65 -1.01
N SER A 26 -15.05 1.74 -1.56
CA SER A 26 -16.38 1.74 -2.18
C SER A 26 -16.44 0.79 -3.37
N SER A 27 -15.50 0.88 -4.32
CA SER A 27 -15.48 0.01 -5.49
C SER A 27 -15.32 -1.47 -5.13
N LYS A 28 -14.54 -1.81 -4.09
CA LYS A 28 -14.46 -3.20 -3.61
C LYS A 28 -15.78 -3.70 -3.02
N ASN A 29 -16.48 -2.86 -2.26
CA ASN A 29 -17.78 -3.20 -1.69
C ASN A 29 -18.86 -3.33 -2.77
N GLU A 30 -18.77 -2.53 -3.84
CA GLU A 30 -19.65 -2.64 -5.01
C GLU A 30 -19.43 -3.98 -5.72
N ILE A 31 -18.18 -4.38 -5.98
CA ILE A 31 -17.85 -5.67 -6.62
C ILE A 31 -18.43 -6.85 -5.83
N SER A 32 -18.41 -6.81 -4.49
CA SER A 32 -18.95 -7.90 -3.66
C SER A 32 -20.48 -7.99 -3.68
N LYS A 33 -21.18 -6.89 -3.98
CA LYS A 33 -22.65 -6.84 -3.97
C LYS A 33 -23.27 -7.16 -5.33
N VAL A 34 -22.57 -6.84 -6.41
CA VAL A 34 -23.09 -7.01 -7.76
C VAL A 34 -23.09 -8.49 -8.15
N ALA A 35 -24.22 -8.98 -8.65
CA ALA A 35 -24.36 -10.34 -9.15
C ALA A 35 -24.00 -10.45 -10.65
N ALA A 36 -24.44 -9.47 -11.44
CA ALA A 36 -24.25 -9.46 -12.89
C ALA A 36 -22.78 -9.36 -13.30
N VAL A 37 -22.40 -10.14 -14.31
CA VAL A 37 -21.02 -10.18 -14.80
C VAL A 37 -20.66 -8.91 -15.57
N SER A 38 -21.59 -8.37 -16.37
CA SER A 38 -21.41 -7.10 -17.12
C SER A 38 -21.00 -5.96 -16.20
N ASP A 39 -21.72 -5.79 -15.11
CA ASP A 39 -21.59 -4.65 -14.21
C ASP A 39 -20.29 -4.76 -13.39
N LYS A 40 -19.85 -6.00 -13.10
CA LYS A 40 -18.52 -6.24 -12.51
C LYS A 40 -17.39 -5.74 -13.41
N TRP A 41 -17.48 -5.92 -14.73
CA TRP A 41 -16.45 -5.44 -15.65
C TRP A 41 -16.29 -3.93 -15.61
N GLU A 42 -17.40 -3.19 -15.54
CA GLU A 42 -17.36 -1.73 -15.43
C GLU A 42 -16.70 -1.27 -14.11
N ILE A 43 -17.05 -1.92 -12.98
CA ILE A 43 -16.46 -1.58 -11.68
C ILE A 43 -14.98 -1.97 -11.63
N HIS A 44 -14.58 -3.07 -12.27
CA HIS A 44 -13.18 -3.42 -12.43
C HIS A 44 -12.41 -2.37 -13.25
N GLY A 45 -13.02 -1.81 -14.30
CA GLY A 45 -12.45 -0.67 -15.03
C GLY A 45 -12.22 0.56 -14.13
N LYS A 46 -13.23 0.91 -13.31
CA LYS A 46 -13.12 1.99 -12.31
C LYS A 46 -12.03 1.72 -11.27
N LEU A 47 -11.82 0.46 -10.89
CA LEU A 47 -10.77 0.05 -9.94
C LEU A 47 -9.37 0.06 -10.56
N GLN A 48 -9.25 -0.11 -11.87
CA GLN A 48 -7.98 -0.10 -12.62
C GLN A 48 -7.53 1.30 -13.04
N SER A 49 -8.44 2.27 -13.16
CA SER A 49 -8.12 3.65 -13.55
C SER A 49 -7.14 4.40 -12.62
N PRO A 50 -7.15 4.20 -11.27
CA PRO A 50 -6.22 4.90 -10.39
C PRO A 50 -4.78 4.39 -10.50
N PRO A 51 -3.77 5.17 -10.04
CA PRO A 51 -2.37 4.75 -10.10
C PRO A 51 -2.11 3.46 -9.31
N ARG A 52 -1.40 2.49 -9.91
CA ARG A 52 -1.04 1.21 -9.28
C ARG A 52 -0.40 1.33 -7.90
N ASN A 53 0.33 2.41 -7.64
CA ASN A 53 1.05 2.67 -6.38
C ASN A 53 0.13 2.98 -5.19
N ASN A 54 -1.17 3.21 -5.40
CA ASN A 54 -2.12 3.45 -4.31
C ASN A 54 -2.61 2.16 -3.64
N ALA A 55 -2.28 0.98 -4.18
CA ALA A 55 -2.73 -0.28 -3.62
C ALA A 55 -2.05 -0.52 -2.26
N PRO A 56 -2.81 -0.77 -1.18
CA PRO A 56 -2.25 -0.96 0.15
C PRO A 56 -1.31 -2.17 0.21
N THR A 57 -1.52 -3.17 -0.66
CA THR A 57 -0.66 -4.35 -0.78
C THR A 57 0.76 -4.04 -1.29
N ARG A 58 1.00 -2.85 -1.85
CA ARG A 58 2.33 -2.41 -2.30
C ARG A 58 3.10 -1.64 -1.24
N LEU A 59 2.46 -1.31 -0.11
CA LEU A 59 3.15 -0.69 1.00
C LEU A 59 4.00 -1.73 1.71
N HIS A 60 5.24 -1.36 2.05
CA HIS A 60 6.17 -2.22 2.74
C HIS A 60 6.59 -1.60 4.06
N ARG A 61 6.66 -2.40 5.13
CA ARG A 61 7.14 -1.92 6.43
C ARG A 61 8.67 -1.84 6.41
N HIS A 62 9.19 -0.65 6.69
CA HIS A 62 10.62 -0.40 6.82
C HIS A 62 10.99 -0.14 8.28
N CYS A 63 12.21 -0.50 8.67
CA CYS A 63 12.78 -0.11 9.96
C CYS A 63 12.81 1.42 10.09
N PHE A 64 12.35 1.96 11.22
CA PHE A 64 12.29 3.41 11.46
C PHE A 64 13.69 4.05 11.49
N SER A 65 14.68 3.40 12.10
CA SER A 65 16.04 3.93 12.21
C SER A 65 16.86 3.74 10.93
N THR A 66 16.84 2.54 10.34
CA THR A 66 17.74 2.18 9.23
C THR A 66 17.08 2.19 7.85
N GLY A 67 15.75 2.27 7.78
CA GLY A 67 14.97 2.14 6.54
C GLY A 67 14.99 0.72 5.93
N SER A 68 15.57 -0.28 6.62
CA SER A 68 15.68 -1.64 6.09
C SER A 68 14.30 -2.28 5.87
N ALA A 69 14.10 -2.88 4.70
CA ALA A 69 12.86 -3.58 4.34
C ALA A 69 12.75 -4.97 4.99
N ARG A 70 13.87 -5.65 5.25
CA ARG A 70 13.86 -7.06 5.69
C ARG A 70 13.73 -7.21 7.19
N VAL A 71 14.22 -6.23 7.96
CA VAL A 71 14.32 -6.31 9.42
C VAL A 71 13.45 -5.22 10.02
N SER A 72 12.23 -5.55 10.43
CA SER A 72 11.33 -4.61 11.10
C SER A 72 11.52 -4.66 12.61
N ILE A 73 12.05 -3.58 13.19
CA ILE A 73 12.05 -3.15 14.61
C ILE A 73 12.40 -4.17 15.72
N LEU A 74 11.78 -5.35 15.78
CA LEU A 74 11.96 -6.37 16.82
C LEU A 74 13.40 -6.90 16.90
N TRP A 75 14.13 -6.88 15.78
CA TRP A 75 15.51 -7.38 15.71
C TRP A 75 16.56 -6.32 16.03
N VAL A 76 16.27 -5.02 15.84
CA VAL A 76 17.26 -3.94 16.06
C VAL A 76 17.32 -3.53 17.53
N ILE A 77 16.17 -3.50 18.22
CA ILE A 77 16.11 -3.19 19.66
C ILE A 77 16.93 -4.23 20.48
N ARG A 78 16.94 -5.48 20.02
CA ARG A 78 17.65 -6.59 20.65
C ARG A 78 19.17 -6.60 20.39
N ALA A 79 19.64 -5.88 19.36
CA ALA A 79 21.06 -5.80 19.02
C ALA A 79 21.79 -4.61 19.69
N HIS A 80 21.04 -3.61 20.19
CA HIS A 80 21.60 -2.44 20.89
C HIS A 80 21.55 -2.55 22.42
N THR A 81 20.97 -3.62 22.95
CA THR A 81 20.87 -3.91 24.39
C THR A 81 21.82 -5.04 24.83
N SER A 82 22.84 -5.34 24.03
CA SER A 82 23.94 -6.28 24.35
C SER A 82 25.27 -5.55 24.35
#